data_AF-A0A7J5ZID1-F1
#
_entry.id   AF-A0A7J5ZID1-F1
#
_cell.length_a   1.000
_cell.length_b   1.000
_cell.length_c   1.000
_cell.angle_alpha   90.00
_cell.angle_beta   90.00
_cell.angle_gamma   90.00
#
_symmetry.space_group_name_H-M   'P 1'
#
loop_
_entity.id
_entity.type
_entity.pdbx_description
1 polymer ?
#
loop_
_entity_poly.entity_id
_entity_poly.type
_entity_poly.pdbx_seq_one_letter_code
_entity_poly.pdbx_strand_id
1 'polypeptide(L)'
;MPLENWLLFYTHRNADVTHSLLQTLNKVSGPVGIRLQRPGMIEYDDRQEALLRALQQNVGQQVQMVVVILSTNRTEKYGCEEVPVCGLSHPSQCVVARTLSRLQTLMTIATKISLQMNCCT
;
A
#
# COMPACT_ATOMS: atom_id res chain seq x y z
N MET A 1 14.36 -10.22 -3.04
CA MET A 1 14.54 -9.52 -1.75
C MET A 1 13.22 -9.54 -0.98
N PRO A 2 13.22 -9.76 0.35
CA PRO A 2 12.00 -9.66 1.15
C PRO A 2 11.51 -8.20 1.25
N LEU A 3 10.19 -7.98 1.25
CA LEU A 3 9.60 -6.70 1.62
C LEU A 3 9.43 -6.69 3.14
N GLU A 4 10.37 -6.05 3.84
CA GLU A 4 10.44 -6.12 5.30
C GLU A 4 9.90 -4.86 5.94
N ASN A 5 10.24 -3.69 5.40
CA ASN A 5 9.85 -2.42 5.95
C ASN A 5 8.92 -1.68 4.98
N TRP A 6 7.61 -1.89 5.12
CA TRP A 6 6.61 -1.22 4.32
C TRP A 6 5.42 -0.79 5.19
N LEU A 7 4.75 0.27 4.75
CA LEU A 7 3.65 0.88 5.49
C LEU A 7 2.34 0.71 4.74
N LEU A 8 1.27 0.48 5.50
CA LEU A 8 -0.08 0.39 4.99
C LEU A 8 -0.97 1.42 5.70
N PHE A 9 -1.44 2.40 4.95
CA PHE A 9 -2.34 3.44 5.42
C PHE A 9 -3.79 3.02 5.15
N TYR A 10 -4.63 3.04 6.18
CA TYR A 10 -6.05 2.69 6.05
C TYR A 10 -6.91 3.65 6.87
N THR A 11 -8.19 3.76 6.49
CA THR A 11 -9.18 4.48 7.32
C THR A 11 -9.86 3.49 8.25
N HIS A 12 -10.35 3.95 9.39
CA HIS A 12 -11.06 3.13 10.38
C HIS A 12 -12.06 2.13 9.76
N ARG A 13 -12.91 2.65 8.86
CA ARG A 13 -13.94 1.87 8.14
C ARG A 13 -13.42 0.77 7.21
N ASN A 14 -12.13 0.81 6.86
CA ASN A 14 -11.49 -0.17 5.98
C ASN A 14 -10.63 -1.18 6.75
N ALA A 15 -10.65 -1.20 8.09
CA ALA A 15 -9.83 -2.10 8.89
C ALA A 15 -10.04 -3.58 8.51
N ASP A 16 -11.30 -4.02 8.33
CA ASP A 16 -11.62 -5.41 7.94
C ASP A 16 -11.10 -5.76 6.53
N VAL A 17 -11.26 -4.82 5.60
CA VAL A 17 -10.77 -4.98 4.21
C VAL A 17 -9.25 -5.04 4.18
N THR A 18 -8.59 -4.24 5.03
CA THR A 18 -7.13 -4.21 5.20
C THR A 18 -6.62 -5.54 5.70
N HIS A 19 -7.24 -6.11 6.74
CA HIS A 19 -6.89 -7.43 7.25
C HIS A 19 -7.05 -8.53 6.19
N SER A 20 -8.15 -8.49 5.45
CA SER A 20 -8.42 -9.44 4.35
C SER A 20 -7.39 -9.33 3.22
N LEU A 21 -6.97 -8.11 2.88
CA LEU A 21 -5.88 -7.84 1.94
C LEU A 21 -4.57 -8.47 2.42
N LEU A 22 -4.17 -8.25 3.69
CA LEU A 22 -2.92 -8.80 4.24
C LEU A 22 -2.90 -10.33 4.22
N GLN A 23 -4.02 -10.98 4.54
CA GLN A 23 -4.13 -12.44 4.44
C GLN A 23 -3.97 -12.91 3.00
N THR A 24 -4.58 -12.19 2.05
CA THR A 24 -4.48 -12.56 0.63
C THR A 24 -3.08 -12.34 0.08
N LEU A 25 -2.45 -11.21 0.41
CA LEU A 25 -1.07 -10.90 0.04
C LEU A 25 -0.09 -11.98 0.51
N ASN A 26 -0.21 -12.43 1.77
CA ASN A 26 0.60 -13.53 2.28
C ASN A 26 0.37 -14.85 1.55
N LYS A 27 -0.88 -15.15 1.15
CA LYS A 27 -1.20 -16.36 0.39
C LYS A 27 -0.60 -16.34 -1.02
N VAL A 28 -0.65 -15.19 -1.70
CA VAL A 28 -0.14 -15.08 -3.08
C VAL A 28 1.37 -14.88 -3.14
N SER A 29 2.00 -14.34 -2.11
CA SER A 29 3.45 -14.11 -2.10
C SER A 29 4.26 -15.38 -1.94
N GLY A 30 3.71 -16.40 -1.24
CA GLY A 30 4.35 -17.70 -1.07
C GLY A 30 4.71 -18.36 -2.42
N PRO A 31 3.74 -18.60 -3.32
CA PRO A 31 3.99 -19.16 -4.65
C PRO A 31 4.93 -18.31 -5.53
N VAL A 32 4.96 -17.00 -5.33
CA VAL A 32 5.79 -16.06 -6.11
C VAL A 32 7.21 -15.96 -5.52
N GLY A 33 7.50 -16.65 -4.41
CA GLY A 33 8.82 -16.63 -3.76
C GLY A 33 9.14 -15.31 -3.06
N ILE A 34 8.11 -14.50 -2.81
CA ILE A 34 8.25 -13.19 -2.16
C ILE A 34 7.91 -13.33 -0.68
N ARG A 35 8.87 -12.93 0.15
CA ARG A 35 8.67 -12.83 1.59
C ARG A 35 8.14 -11.44 1.93
N LEU A 36 6.86 -11.36 2.26
CA LEU A 36 6.21 -10.16 2.79
C LEU A 36 6.22 -10.22 4.31
N GLN A 37 6.86 -9.25 4.97
CA GLN A 37 6.65 -9.03 6.39
C GLN A 37 5.34 -8.30 6.63
N ARG A 38 4.86 -8.35 7.88
CA ARG A 38 3.68 -7.59 8.28
C ARG A 38 3.98 -6.09 8.17
N PRO A 39 3.17 -5.29 7.46
CA PRO A 39 3.42 -3.86 7.34
C PRO A 39 3.15 -3.14 8.65
N GLY A 40 3.76 -1.96 8.79
CA GLY A 40 3.31 -0.97 9.75
C GLY A 40 1.94 -0.43 9.34
N MET A 41 0.90 -0.73 10.13
CA MET A 41 -0.44 -0.25 9.84
C MET A 41 -0.65 1.14 10.45
N ILE A 42 -0.98 2.11 9.61
CA ILE A 42 -1.23 3.50 10.02
C ILE A 42 -2.69 3.85 9.73
N GLU A 43 -3.44 4.13 10.78
CA GLU A 43 -4.81 4.62 10.64
C GLU A 43 -4.79 6.13 10.36
N TYR A 44 -5.57 6.57 9.37
CA TYR A 44 -5.75 7.99 9.07
C TYR A 44 -7.24 8.34 8.92
N ASP A 45 -7.59 9.57 9.26
CA ASP A 45 -8.91 10.14 8.96
C ASP A 45 -9.11 10.23 7.44
N ASP A 46 -10.34 10.03 6.94
CA ASP A 46 -10.68 10.11 5.51
C ASP A 46 -10.67 11.56 4.96
N ARG A 47 -9.62 12.31 5.27
CA ARG A 47 -9.33 13.67 4.83
C ARG A 47 -7.95 13.67 4.19
N GLN A 48 -7.82 14.34 3.04
CA GLN A 48 -6.57 14.43 2.30
C GLN A 48 -5.41 14.97 3.14
N GLU A 49 -5.65 16.02 3.93
CA GLU A 49 -4.65 16.61 4.84
C GLU A 49 -4.21 15.66 5.94
N ALA A 50 -5.10 14.76 6.40
CA ALA A 50 -4.76 13.75 7.40
C ALA A 50 -3.87 12.67 6.77
N LEU A 51 -4.18 12.23 5.55
CA LEU A 51 -3.33 11.31 4.80
C LEU A 51 -1.94 11.89 4.55
N LEU A 52 -1.85 13.13 4.05
CA LEU A 52 -0.56 13.79 3.77
C LEU A 52 0.28 13.93 5.04
N ARG A 53 -0.32 14.35 6.16
CA ARG A 53 0.38 14.42 7.46
C ARG A 53 0.85 13.04 7.93
N ALA A 54 0.00 12.02 7.82
CA ALA A 54 0.37 10.66 8.21
C ALA A 54 1.54 10.13 7.35
N LEU A 55 1.53 10.41 6.04
CA LEU A 55 2.64 10.07 5.15
C LEU A 55 3.92 10.79 5.55
N GLN A 56 3.89 12.12 5.75
CA GLN A 56 5.08 12.88 6.15
C GLN A 56 5.64 12.48 7.51
N GLN A 57 4.79 12.04 8.45
CA GLN A 57 5.21 11.65 9.79
C GLN A 57 5.79 10.24 9.87
N ASN A 58 5.33 9.32 9.01
CA ASN A 58 5.68 7.90 9.12
C ASN A 58 6.62 7.41 8.01
N VAL A 59 6.59 8.05 6.82
CA VAL A 59 7.42 7.62 5.69
C VAL A 59 8.83 8.19 5.85
N GLY A 60 9.74 7.35 6.34
CA GLY A 60 11.18 7.65 6.42
C GLY A 60 11.99 6.95 5.31
N GLN A 61 13.29 7.23 5.24
CA GLN A 61 14.20 6.66 4.22
C GLN A 61 14.28 5.12 4.23
N GLN A 62 13.99 4.49 5.38
CA GLN A 62 14.03 3.03 5.54
C GLN A 62 12.78 2.33 4.97
N VAL A 63 11.72 3.07 4.67
CA VAL A 63 10.46 2.50 4.16
C VAL A 63 10.65 2.11 2.70
N GLN A 64 10.57 0.82 2.40
CA GLN A 64 10.73 0.27 1.06
C GLN A 64 9.50 0.48 0.19
N MET A 65 8.32 0.54 0.79
CA MET A 65 7.06 0.68 0.06
C MET A 65 5.96 1.29 0.93
N VAL A 66 5.09 2.05 0.29
CA VAL A 66 3.89 2.62 0.92
C VAL A 66 2.65 2.17 0.17
N VAL A 67 1.69 1.59 0.88
CA VAL A 67 0.39 1.20 0.36
C VAL A 67 -0.69 2.04 1.03
N VAL A 68 -1.56 2.68 0.25
CA VAL A 68 -2.66 3.51 0.78
C VAL A 68 -4.00 2.93 0.38
N ILE A 69 -4.83 2.56 1.34
CA ILE A 69 -6.20 2.10 1.12
C ILE A 69 -7.15 3.30 1.14
N LEU A 70 -7.59 3.67 -0.05
CA LEU A 70 -8.58 4.71 -0.27
C LEU A 70 -9.97 4.11 -0.24
N SER A 71 -10.93 4.78 0.38
CA SER A 71 -12.28 4.23 0.49
C SER A 71 -13.14 4.49 -0.75
N THR A 72 -12.80 5.53 -1.52
CA THR A 72 -13.50 5.91 -2.74
C THR A 72 -12.51 6.03 -3.89
N ASN A 73 -13.00 5.96 -5.13
CA ASN A 73 -12.18 6.06 -6.35
C ASN A 73 -11.64 7.47 -6.62
N ARG A 74 -11.53 8.28 -5.59
CA ARG A 74 -11.01 9.64 -5.67
C ARG A 74 -9.48 9.63 -5.74
N THR A 75 -8.88 8.65 -6.43
CA THR A 75 -7.43 8.56 -6.67
C THR A 75 -6.87 9.85 -7.26
N GLU A 76 -7.60 10.50 -8.17
CA GLU A 76 -7.29 11.82 -8.72
C GLU A 76 -7.24 12.93 -7.65
N LYS A 77 -8.11 12.87 -6.63
CA LYS A 77 -8.18 13.89 -5.57
C LYS A 77 -7.09 13.72 -4.53
N TYR A 78 -6.61 12.50 -4.32
CA TYR A 78 -5.53 12.20 -3.38
C TYR A 78 -4.14 12.26 -4.02
N GLY A 79 -4.05 12.56 -5.33
CA GLY A 79 -2.78 12.57 -6.07
C GLY A 79 -2.10 11.21 -6.10
N CYS A 80 -2.85 10.13 -5.91
CA CYS A 80 -2.32 8.85 -5.45
C CYS A 80 -1.66 7.99 -6.56
N GLU A 81 -1.92 8.34 -7.82
CA GLU A 81 -1.31 7.68 -8.99
C GLU A 81 0.11 8.19 -9.25
N GLU A 82 0.42 9.39 -8.75
CA GLU A 82 1.70 10.06 -8.82
C GLU A 82 1.82 10.92 -7.55
N VAL A 83 1.96 10.32 -6.35
CA VAL A 83 2.40 11.12 -5.21
C VAL A 83 3.92 11.14 -5.32
N PRO A 84 4.55 12.21 -5.85
CA PRO A 84 5.87 12.55 -5.39
C PRO A 84 5.66 12.93 -3.93
N VAL A 85 5.71 11.95 -3.01
CA VAL A 85 5.87 12.27 -1.60
C VAL A 85 7.25 12.91 -1.53
N CYS A 86 7.30 14.24 -1.71
CA CYS A 86 8.46 15.11 -1.49
C CYS A 86 9.82 14.44 -1.76
N GLY A 87 10.12 14.10 -3.01
CA GLY A 87 11.47 13.66 -3.40
C GLY A 87 11.92 12.26 -2.93
N LEU A 88 11.01 11.39 -2.48
CA LEU A 88 11.33 10.02 -2.12
C LEU A 88 11.20 9.08 -3.34
N SER A 89 12.30 8.43 -3.72
CA SER A 89 12.38 7.43 -4.82
C SER A 89 11.72 6.09 -4.49
N HIS A 90 10.80 6.04 -3.52
CA HIS A 90 10.24 4.80 -3.00
C HIS A 90 8.93 4.46 -3.73
N PRO A 91 8.73 3.19 -4.13
CA PRO A 91 7.51 2.78 -4.80
C PRO A 91 6.28 2.98 -3.90
N SER A 92 5.32 3.78 -4.35
CA SER A 92 4.04 4.02 -3.69
C SER A 92 2.89 3.41 -4.49
N GLN A 93 1.97 2.70 -3.82
CA GLN A 93 0.81 2.09 -4.46
C GLN A 93 -0.49 2.42 -3.72
N CYS A 94 -1.36 3.16 -4.38
CA CYS A 94 -2.70 3.42 -3.84
C CYS A 94 -3.70 2.38 -4.35
N VAL A 95 -4.53 1.90 -3.43
CA VAL A 95 -5.49 0.85 -3.68
C VAL A 95 -6.85 1.28 -3.16
N VAL A 96 -7.90 1.11 -3.97
CA VAL A 96 -9.24 1.45 -3.53
C VAL A 96 -9.86 0.24 -2.82
N ALA A 97 -10.42 0.43 -1.63
CA ALA A 97 -11.06 -0.61 -0.83
C ALA A 97 -12.11 -1.40 -1.64
N ARG A 98 -12.89 -0.72 -2.48
CA ARG A 98 -13.88 -1.36 -3.37
C ARG A 98 -13.27 -2.31 -4.41
N THR A 99 -12.02 -2.07 -4.80
CA THR A 99 -11.30 -2.93 -5.75
C THR A 99 -10.63 -4.12 -5.06
N LEU A 100 -10.42 -4.05 -3.74
CA LEU A 100 -9.90 -5.16 -2.93
C LEU A 100 -10.89 -6.31 -2.79
N SER A 101 -12.18 -6.08 -2.99
CA SER A 101 -13.19 -7.15 -3.06
C SER A 101 -12.98 -8.09 -4.26
N ARG A 102 -12.14 -7.72 -5.23
CA ARG A 102 -11.87 -8.53 -6.44
C ARG A 102 -10.50 -9.21 -6.32
N LEU A 103 -10.51 -10.53 -6.18
CA LEU A 103 -9.30 -11.39 -6.15
C LEU A 103 -8.35 -11.13 -7.34
N GLN A 104 -8.87 -10.83 -8.52
CA GLN A 104 -8.04 -10.49 -9.69
C GLN A 104 -7.23 -9.20 -9.47
N THR A 105 -7.84 -8.15 -8.91
CA THR A 105 -7.14 -6.90 -8.62
C THR A 105 -6.12 -7.07 -7.50
N LEU A 106 -6.42 -7.89 -6.50
CA LEU A 106 -5.48 -8.29 -5.45
C LEU A 106 -4.23 -8.95 -6.05
N MET A 107 -4.40 -9.87 -6.99
CA MET A 107 -3.26 -10.48 -7.70
C MET A 107 -2.50 -9.43 -8.52
N THR A 108 -3.19 -8.53 -9.23
CA THR A 108 -2.52 -7.45 -9.96
C THR A 108 -1.68 -6.56 -9.03
N ILE A 109 -2.18 -6.23 -7.84
CA ILE A 109 -1.44 -5.45 -6.84
C ILE A 109 -0.24 -6.23 -6.36
N ALA A 110 -0.41 -7.50 -5.96
CA ALA A 110 0.70 -8.35 -5.55
C ALA A 110 1.76 -8.46 -6.64
N THR A 111 1.37 -8.66 -7.89
CA THR A 111 2.27 -8.71 -9.04
C THR A 111 2.96 -7.37 -9.30
N LYS A 112 2.27 -6.24 -9.14
CA LYS A 112 2.89 -4.90 -9.24
C LYS A 112 3.93 -4.68 -8.14
N ILE A 113 3.62 -5.03 -6.90
CA ILE A 113 4.55 -4.99 -5.76
C ILE A 113 5.77 -5.89 -6.04
N SER A 114 5.51 -7.10 -6.55
CA SER A 114 6.53 -8.09 -6.93
C SER A 114 7.49 -7.56 -8.00
N LEU A 115 6.94 -6.95 -9.05
CA LEU A 115 7.71 -6.35 -10.14
C LEU A 115 8.51 -5.14 -9.65
N GLN A 116 7.91 -4.26 -8.85
CA GLN A 116 8.60 -3.10 -8.28
C GLN A 116 9.78 -3.50 -7.39
N MET A 117 9.66 -4.62 -6.65
CA MET A 117 10.77 -5.17 -5.87
C MET A 117 11.89 -5.77 -6.73
N ASN A 118 11.58 -6.29 -7.92
CA ASN A 118 12.60 -6.86 -8.82
C ASN A 118 13.27 -5.77 -9.69
N CYS A 119 12.53 -4.76 -10.12
CA CYS A 119 13.00 -3.74 -11.07
C CYS A 119 13.81 -2.59 -10.44
N CYS A 120 13.79 -2.44 -9.11
CA CYS A 120 14.63 -1.45 -8.41
C CYS A 120 16.00 -2.01 -7.96
N THR A 121 16.47 -3.09 -8.60
CA THR A 121 17.81 -3.66 -8.37
C THR A 121 18.82 -3.15 -9.38
#